data_AF-A0A534Y2M6-F1
#
_entry.id   AF-A0A534Y2M6-F1
#
_cell.length_a   1.000
_cell.length_b   1.000
_cell.length_c   1.000
_cell.angle_alpha   90.00
_cell.angle_beta   90.00
_cell.angle_gamma   90.00
#
_symmetry.space_group_name_H-M   'P 1'
#
loop_
_entity.id
_entity.type
_entity.pdbx_description
1 polymer ?
#
loop_
_entity_poly.entity_id
_entity_poly.type
_entity_poly.pdbx_seq_one_letter_code
_entity_poly.pdbx_strand_id
1 'polypeptide(L)'
;MISNGYVVLYVGTATWLGNGTGGAACTSPPGSSFDFTTLPQVVNFKLGFKTPTTYLNCQNPDNDPALGIGGEDHQRGIQVQANNTVVAQVTVHTDHPFWESFVHDSPAHFDQLAALATKDASGNYNVTMQATLGVDYTHFKFGSADLAWRSCVPTGGQGQYNFPNQNPYMGFVSGNIPHNPSGDPTTSIRDYNDYMYYNQSTQGHLNSDGLCFVQRHYPSHP
;
A
#
# COMPACT_ATOMS: atom_id res chain seq x y z
N MET A 1 -12.25 -1.28 17.38
CA MET A 1 -12.43 -0.40 16.21
C MET A 1 -12.79 0.99 16.72
N ILE A 2 -14.00 1.18 17.26
CA ILE A 2 -14.47 2.47 17.81
C ILE A 2 -13.63 2.98 18.99
N SER A 3 -13.35 2.13 19.99
CA SER A 3 -12.57 2.52 21.19
C SER A 3 -11.15 3.03 20.87
N ASN A 4 -10.60 2.59 19.74
CA ASN A 4 -9.26 2.97 19.31
C ASN A 4 -9.29 4.10 18.27
N GLY A 5 -10.48 4.63 17.94
CA GLY A 5 -10.66 5.68 16.94
C GLY A 5 -10.36 5.26 15.50
N TYR A 6 -10.33 3.95 15.22
CA TYR A 6 -10.10 3.47 13.85
C TYR A 6 -11.35 3.70 13.00
N VAL A 7 -11.15 4.20 11.79
CA VAL A 7 -12.21 4.32 10.77
C VAL A 7 -12.15 3.20 9.75
N VAL A 8 -10.97 2.60 9.58
CA VAL A 8 -10.74 1.41 8.74
C VAL A 8 -9.95 0.38 9.54
N LEU A 9 -10.31 -0.89 9.39
CA LEU A 9 -9.68 -2.00 10.09
C LEU A 9 -9.47 -3.17 9.15
N TYR A 10 -8.21 -3.54 8.91
CA TYR A 10 -7.86 -4.74 8.15
C TYR A 10 -7.42 -5.82 9.12
N VAL A 11 -8.05 -6.99 9.01
CA VAL A 11 -7.74 -8.17 9.82
C VAL A 11 -7.62 -9.36 8.90
N GLY A 12 -6.57 -10.14 9.06
CA GLY A 12 -6.39 -11.34 8.27
C GLY A 12 -5.13 -12.09 8.64
N THR A 13 -4.82 -13.09 7.82
CA THR A 13 -3.63 -13.90 7.94
C THR A 13 -2.93 -13.93 6.58
N ALA A 14 -1.68 -13.47 6.53
CA ALA A 14 -0.82 -13.62 5.37
C ALA A 14 -0.08 -14.95 5.47
N THR A 15 -0.11 -15.74 4.40
CA THR A 15 0.58 -17.03 4.30
C THR A 15 1.53 -17.01 3.11
N TRP A 16 2.81 -17.27 3.36
CA TRP A 16 3.83 -17.38 2.33
C TRP A 16 3.65 -18.66 1.51
N LEU A 17 3.56 -18.53 0.18
CA LEU A 17 3.39 -19.67 -0.75
C LEU A 17 4.57 -19.87 -1.72
N GLY A 18 5.51 -18.92 -1.80
CA GLY A 18 6.55 -18.88 -2.84
C GLY A 18 7.56 -20.03 -2.85
N ASN A 19 7.59 -20.88 -1.81
CA ASN A 19 8.47 -22.05 -1.72
C ASN A 19 7.71 -23.40 -1.64
N GLY A 20 6.38 -23.39 -1.81
CA GLY A 20 5.57 -24.61 -1.79
C GLY A 20 5.66 -25.40 -3.10
N THR A 21 5.31 -26.69 -3.08
CA THR A 21 5.18 -27.50 -4.30
C THR A 21 4.14 -26.87 -5.23
N GLY A 22 4.59 -26.24 -6.33
CA GLY A 22 3.74 -25.49 -7.26
C GLY A 22 3.75 -23.96 -7.08
N GLY A 23 4.52 -23.42 -6.12
CA GLY A 23 4.77 -21.97 -6.01
C GLY A 23 5.75 -21.47 -7.08
N ALA A 24 5.64 -20.19 -7.46
CA ALA A 24 6.56 -19.58 -8.40
C ALA A 24 7.94 -19.39 -7.75
N ALA A 25 9.01 -19.70 -8.50
CA ALA A 25 10.38 -19.49 -8.02
C ALA A 25 10.64 -17.98 -7.86
N CYS A 26 10.87 -17.54 -6.63
CA CYS A 26 11.10 -16.13 -6.34
C CYS A 26 12.56 -15.75 -6.59
N THR A 27 12.79 -14.56 -7.13
CA THR A 27 14.11 -13.96 -7.39
C THR A 27 14.33 -12.75 -6.51
N SER A 28 15.59 -12.40 -6.28
CA SER A 28 16.01 -11.16 -5.62
C SER A 28 16.94 -10.39 -6.55
N PRO A 29 17.11 -9.07 -6.34
CA PRO A 29 18.13 -8.31 -7.05
C PRO A 29 19.53 -8.91 -6.84
N PRO A 30 20.43 -8.78 -7.83
CA PRO A 30 21.83 -9.14 -7.64
C PRO A 30 22.42 -8.47 -6.40
N GLY A 31 23.21 -9.22 -5.62
CA GLY A 31 23.82 -8.72 -4.38
C GLY A 31 22.95 -8.90 -3.12
N SER A 32 21.71 -9.38 -3.25
CA SER A 32 20.94 -9.85 -2.09
C SER A 32 21.52 -11.14 -1.53
N SER A 33 21.76 -11.18 -0.21
CA SER A 33 22.17 -12.36 0.56
C SER A 33 21.20 -12.70 1.70
N PHE A 34 20.04 -12.04 1.73
CA PHE A 34 19.08 -12.19 2.82
C PHE A 34 18.46 -13.60 2.83
N ASP A 35 18.51 -14.25 3.98
CA ASP A 35 17.89 -15.55 4.18
C ASP A 35 16.40 -15.41 4.50
N PHE A 36 15.57 -15.47 3.45
CA PHE A 36 14.12 -15.39 3.55
C PHE A 36 13.48 -16.54 4.34
N THR A 37 14.20 -17.63 4.64
CA THR A 37 13.67 -18.72 5.48
C THR A 37 13.53 -18.30 6.95
N THR A 38 14.20 -17.20 7.34
CA THR A 38 14.12 -16.64 8.68
C THR A 38 12.87 -15.80 8.94
N LEU A 39 12.18 -15.35 7.88
CA LEU A 39 10.93 -14.61 8.02
C LEU A 39 9.78 -15.54 8.42
N PRO A 40 8.81 -15.04 9.20
CA PRO A 40 7.57 -15.77 9.47
C PRO A 40 6.82 -16.12 8.18
N GLN A 41 6.46 -17.40 8.02
CA GLN A 41 5.67 -17.84 6.87
C GLN A 41 4.16 -17.61 7.04
N VAL A 42 3.67 -17.51 8.28
CA VAL A 42 2.27 -17.22 8.59
C VAL A 42 2.24 -16.08 9.57
N VAL A 43 1.57 -14.98 9.20
CA VAL A 43 1.48 -13.77 10.02
C VAL A 43 0.02 -13.35 10.11
N ASN A 44 -0.50 -13.32 11.33
CA ASN A 44 -1.78 -12.68 11.60
C ASN A 44 -1.56 -11.16 11.65
N PHE A 45 -2.38 -10.38 10.96
CA PHE A 45 -2.30 -8.93 10.98
C PHE A 45 -3.59 -8.31 11.47
N LYS A 46 -3.45 -7.21 12.22
CA LYS A 46 -4.55 -6.34 12.63
C LYS A 46 -4.12 -4.88 12.50
N LEU A 47 -4.47 -4.30 11.37
CA LEU A 47 -4.06 -2.96 10.95
C LEU A 47 -5.25 -2.01 11.11
N GLY A 48 -5.24 -1.18 12.15
CA GLY A 48 -6.28 -0.19 12.40
C GLY A 48 -5.81 1.20 11.99
N PHE A 49 -6.57 1.86 11.11
CA PHE A 49 -6.22 3.14 10.53
C PHE A 49 -7.11 4.26 11.07
N LYS A 50 -6.48 5.36 11.50
CA LYS A 50 -7.13 6.61 11.94
C LYS A 50 -7.11 7.65 10.82
N THR A 51 -7.65 7.27 9.67
CA THR A 51 -7.53 7.97 8.39
C THR A 51 -8.90 8.35 7.82
N PRO A 52 -9.72 9.15 8.54
CA PRO A 52 -10.99 9.60 7.99
C PRO A 52 -10.76 10.37 6.69
N THR A 53 -11.44 9.96 5.62
CA THR A 53 -11.28 10.53 4.28
C THR A 53 -12.62 10.83 3.62
N THR A 54 -12.64 11.84 2.77
CA THR A 54 -13.72 12.11 1.82
C THR A 54 -13.14 12.04 0.40
N TYR A 55 -13.77 11.27 -0.47
CA TYR A 55 -13.43 11.18 -1.89
C TYR A 55 -14.28 12.21 -2.66
N LEU A 56 -13.62 13.24 -3.18
CA LEU A 56 -14.28 14.36 -3.83
C LEU A 56 -13.98 14.36 -5.32
N ASN A 57 -14.95 14.84 -6.11
CA ASN A 57 -14.74 15.17 -7.52
C ASN A 57 -14.09 14.03 -8.33
N CYS A 58 -14.52 12.78 -8.07
CA CYS A 58 -13.96 11.61 -8.72
C CYS A 58 -14.10 11.69 -10.23
N GLN A 59 -13.02 11.37 -10.94
CA GLN A 59 -13.05 11.04 -12.35
C GLN A 59 -13.95 9.83 -12.57
N ASN A 60 -14.62 9.75 -13.71
CA ASN A 60 -15.50 8.64 -14.04
C ASN A 60 -15.24 8.17 -15.48
N PRO A 61 -14.54 7.04 -15.64
CA PRO A 61 -14.26 6.46 -16.95
C PRO A 61 -15.51 6.14 -17.78
N ASP A 62 -16.66 5.89 -17.14
CA ASP A 62 -17.91 5.64 -17.87
C ASP A 62 -18.44 6.88 -18.62
N ASN A 63 -17.89 8.06 -18.34
CA ASN A 63 -18.23 9.28 -19.08
C ASN A 63 -17.45 9.40 -20.41
N ASP A 64 -16.48 8.53 -20.68
CA ASP A 64 -15.68 8.60 -21.90
C ASP A 64 -16.56 8.53 -23.17
N PRO A 65 -16.24 9.32 -24.22
CA PRO A 65 -15.02 10.10 -24.42
C PRO A 65 -15.13 11.57 -23.94
N ALA A 66 -16.01 11.90 -22.99
CA ALA A 66 -16.10 13.26 -22.47
C ALA A 66 -14.77 13.70 -21.83
N LEU A 67 -14.30 14.89 -22.20
CA LEU A 67 -13.00 15.38 -21.77
C LEU A 67 -12.98 15.72 -20.28
N GLY A 68 -11.91 15.32 -19.60
CA GLY A 68 -11.58 15.76 -18.25
C GLY A 68 -11.30 17.27 -18.17
N ILE A 69 -11.29 17.81 -16.95
CA ILE A 69 -11.04 19.24 -16.70
C ILE A 69 -9.56 19.43 -16.37
N GLY A 70 -8.88 20.36 -17.04
CA GLY A 70 -7.51 20.74 -16.66
C GLY A 70 -6.46 19.65 -16.86
N GLY A 71 -6.67 18.73 -17.81
CA GLY A 71 -5.72 17.64 -18.11
C GLY A 71 -6.00 16.33 -17.36
N GLU A 72 -7.13 16.22 -16.67
CA GLU A 72 -7.63 14.94 -16.16
C GLU A 72 -7.95 13.95 -17.28
N ASP A 73 -7.81 12.66 -16.97
CA ASP A 73 -8.00 11.56 -17.91
C ASP A 73 -9.48 11.41 -18.30
N HIS A 74 -10.40 11.61 -17.35
CA HIS A 74 -11.84 11.44 -17.54
C HIS A 74 -12.66 12.58 -16.96
N GLN A 75 -13.85 12.79 -17.51
CA GLN A 75 -14.83 13.71 -16.92
C GLN A 75 -15.24 13.24 -15.51
N ARG A 76 -15.30 14.18 -14.57
CA ARG A 76 -15.71 13.92 -13.19
C ARG A 76 -17.21 13.64 -13.03
N GLY A 77 -17.56 12.88 -11.99
CA GLY A 77 -18.93 12.73 -11.50
C GLY A 77 -19.78 11.73 -12.29
N ILE A 78 -21.04 11.61 -11.88
CA ILE A 78 -21.99 10.66 -12.46
C ILE A 78 -22.89 11.42 -13.44
N GLN A 79 -22.85 11.02 -14.72
CA GLN A 79 -23.73 11.61 -15.72
C GLN A 79 -25.11 10.94 -15.70
N VAL A 80 -26.13 11.65 -15.22
CA VAL A 80 -27.51 11.14 -15.17
C VAL A 80 -28.20 11.36 -16.51
N GLN A 81 -28.66 10.29 -17.14
CA GLN A 81 -29.47 10.36 -18.36
C GLN A 81 -30.96 10.49 -18.02
N ALA A 82 -31.67 11.36 -18.73
CA ALA A 82 -33.11 11.54 -18.52
C ALA A 82 -33.87 10.23 -18.75
N ASN A 83 -34.77 9.88 -17.82
CA ASN A 83 -35.59 8.66 -17.85
C ASN A 83 -34.80 7.34 -17.95
N ASN A 84 -33.52 7.34 -17.56
CA ASN A 84 -32.68 6.14 -17.57
C ASN A 84 -32.09 5.90 -16.18
N THR A 85 -31.74 4.65 -15.89
CA THR A 85 -30.97 4.28 -14.69
C THR A 85 -29.49 4.41 -14.99
N VAL A 86 -28.74 4.99 -14.07
CA VAL A 86 -27.27 5.03 -14.10
C VAL A 86 -26.74 4.28 -12.90
N VAL A 87 -25.76 3.41 -13.13
CA VAL A 87 -25.05 2.70 -12.07
C VAL A 87 -23.77 3.46 -11.77
N ALA A 88 -23.53 3.70 -10.49
CA ALA A 88 -22.25 4.16 -9.99
C ALA A 88 -21.72 3.13 -9.00
N GLN A 89 -20.48 2.72 -9.19
CA GLN A 89 -19.75 1.80 -8.36
C GLN A 89 -18.74 2.57 -7.53
N VAL A 90 -18.74 2.34 -6.22
CA VAL A 90 -17.62 2.73 -5.37
C VAL A 90 -16.70 1.52 -5.26
N THR A 91 -15.45 1.68 -5.69
CA THR A 91 -14.42 0.67 -5.55
C THR A 91 -13.51 1.04 -4.38
N VAL A 92 -13.13 0.04 -3.58
CA VAL A 92 -12.22 0.20 -2.46
C VAL A 92 -11.09 -0.81 -2.59
N HIS A 93 -9.89 -0.34 -2.92
CA HIS A 93 -8.70 -1.16 -3.11
C HIS A 93 -8.04 -1.48 -1.77
N THR A 94 -8.23 -2.71 -1.29
CA THR A 94 -7.70 -3.13 0.02
C THR A 94 -6.19 -3.36 0.02
N ASP A 95 -5.54 -3.28 -1.14
CA ASP A 95 -4.13 -3.55 -1.35
C ASP A 95 -3.21 -2.32 -1.18
N HIS A 96 -3.76 -1.10 -1.20
CA HIS A 96 -2.96 0.14 -1.09
C HIS A 96 -1.95 0.17 0.07
N PRO A 97 -2.29 -0.25 1.31
CA PRO A 97 -1.32 -0.18 2.42
C PRO A 97 -0.07 -1.06 2.21
N PHE A 98 -0.12 -1.97 1.24
CA PHE A 98 0.96 -2.90 0.91
C PHE A 98 1.77 -2.46 -0.31
N TRP A 99 1.37 -1.38 -0.99
CA TRP A 99 2.06 -0.88 -2.19
C TRP A 99 3.45 -0.29 -1.88
N GLU A 100 4.42 -0.62 -2.72
CA GLU A 100 5.80 -0.12 -2.62
C GLU A 100 5.98 1.36 -2.99
N SER A 101 4.96 1.99 -3.57
CA SER A 101 4.94 3.43 -3.81
C SER A 101 3.54 4.04 -3.72
N PHE A 102 3.46 5.36 -3.86
CA PHE A 102 2.18 6.11 -3.99
C PHE A 102 1.68 6.19 -5.44
N VAL A 103 2.36 5.54 -6.39
CA VAL A 103 1.89 5.44 -7.77
C VAL A 103 0.71 4.46 -7.82
N HIS A 104 -0.33 4.82 -8.58
CA HIS A 104 -1.47 3.93 -8.81
C HIS A 104 -1.01 2.58 -9.37
N ASP A 105 -1.61 1.48 -8.92
CA ASP A 105 -1.25 0.10 -9.26
C ASP A 105 0.20 -0.29 -8.94
N SER A 106 0.79 0.33 -7.93
CA SER A 106 2.13 -0.06 -7.47
C SER A 106 2.11 -1.48 -6.88
N PRO A 107 3.14 -2.31 -7.14
CA PRO A 107 3.18 -3.69 -6.64
C PRO A 107 3.05 -3.79 -5.11
N ALA A 108 2.27 -4.77 -4.65
CA ALA A 108 2.05 -5.03 -3.23
C ALA A 108 3.08 -5.99 -2.64
N HIS A 109 3.52 -5.70 -1.41
CA HIS A 109 4.49 -6.50 -0.65
C HIS A 109 4.06 -6.71 0.80
N PHE A 110 4.48 -7.82 1.41
CA PHE A 110 4.17 -8.13 2.81
C PHE A 110 5.40 -8.42 3.68
N ASP A 111 6.58 -8.58 3.10
CA ASP A 111 7.80 -8.98 3.83
C ASP A 111 8.20 -7.98 4.92
N GLN A 112 7.99 -6.70 4.66
CA GLN A 112 8.20 -5.62 5.63
C GLN A 112 7.30 -5.74 6.86
N LEU A 113 6.07 -6.23 6.71
CA LEU A 113 5.18 -6.48 7.85
C LEU A 113 5.52 -7.81 8.54
N ALA A 114 5.94 -8.83 7.77
CA ALA A 114 6.42 -10.08 8.33
C ALA A 114 7.68 -9.88 9.18
N ALA A 115 8.58 -8.98 8.75
CA ALA A 115 9.79 -8.61 9.50
C ALA A 115 9.49 -7.93 10.84
N LEU A 116 8.34 -7.24 10.94
CA LEU A 116 7.88 -6.58 12.17
C LEU A 116 7.02 -7.48 13.08
N ALA A 117 6.68 -8.69 12.62
CA ALA A 117 5.80 -9.58 13.35
C ALA A 117 6.49 -10.19 14.58
N THR A 118 5.76 -10.27 15.68
CA THR A 118 6.25 -10.84 16.95
C THR A 118 5.40 -12.03 17.38
N LYS A 119 6.01 -12.98 18.10
CA LYS A 119 5.27 -14.14 18.63
C LYS A 119 4.42 -13.73 19.83
N ASP A 120 3.16 -14.15 19.81
CA ASP A 120 2.32 -14.12 21.01
C ASP A 120 2.64 -15.31 21.95
N ALA A 121 1.96 -15.37 23.10
CA ALA A 121 2.12 -16.45 24.07
C ALA A 121 1.73 -17.84 23.53
N SER A 122 0.97 -17.91 22.44
CA SER A 122 0.61 -19.15 21.75
C SER A 122 1.59 -19.52 20.64
N GLY A 123 2.63 -18.69 20.41
CA GLY A 123 3.65 -18.88 19.39
C GLY A 123 3.26 -18.39 17.99
N ASN A 124 2.09 -17.76 17.82
CA ASN A 124 1.68 -17.23 16.52
C ASN A 124 2.37 -15.90 16.25
N TYR A 125 2.82 -15.67 15.01
CA TYR A 125 3.33 -14.38 14.60
C TYR A 125 2.18 -13.41 14.35
N ASN A 126 2.26 -12.25 14.99
CA ASN A 126 1.26 -11.20 14.90
C ASN A 126 1.93 -9.86 14.58
N VAL A 127 1.30 -9.06 13.73
CA VAL A 127 1.68 -7.67 13.47
C VAL A 127 0.48 -6.75 13.63
N THR A 128 0.71 -5.58 14.24
CA THR A 128 -0.31 -4.54 14.39
C THR A 128 0.22 -3.23 13.84
N MET A 129 -0.67 -2.27 13.58
CA MET A 129 -0.27 -0.94 13.12
C MET A 129 0.77 -0.27 14.04
N GLN A 130 0.72 -0.54 15.35
CA GLN A 130 1.70 0.03 16.29
C GLN A 130 3.15 -0.35 15.97
N ALA A 131 3.37 -1.51 15.34
CA ALA A 131 4.71 -2.00 15.00
C ALA A 131 5.39 -1.21 13.87
N THR A 132 4.65 -0.37 13.14
CA THR A 132 5.18 0.41 12.01
C THR A 132 5.63 1.82 12.41
N LEU A 133 5.34 2.24 13.64
CA LEU A 133 5.76 3.54 14.17
C LEU A 133 7.28 3.62 14.32
N GLY A 134 7.86 4.69 13.79
CA GLY A 134 9.30 4.93 13.77
C GLY A 134 10.10 4.01 12.83
N VAL A 135 9.44 3.13 12.07
CA VAL A 135 10.11 2.28 11.09
C VAL A 135 10.44 3.10 9.85
N ASP A 136 11.69 3.05 9.41
CA ASP A 136 12.12 3.67 8.17
C ASP A 136 11.57 2.88 6.97
N TYR A 137 10.57 3.46 6.28
CA TYR A 137 9.98 2.83 5.11
C TYR A 137 10.90 2.88 3.88
N THR A 138 11.93 3.73 3.89
CA THR A 138 12.89 3.85 2.80
C THR A 138 14.02 2.82 2.92
N HIS A 139 14.12 2.14 4.07
CA HIS A 139 15.08 1.06 4.31
C HIS A 139 14.60 0.11 5.43
N PHE A 140 13.89 -0.96 5.04
CA PHE A 140 13.37 -1.93 5.99
C PHE A 140 14.44 -2.88 6.55
N LYS A 141 14.21 -3.36 7.77
CA LYS A 141 15.11 -4.28 8.48
C LYS A 141 14.36 -5.45 9.12
N PHE A 142 15.08 -6.55 9.30
CA PHE A 142 14.69 -7.67 10.15
C PHE A 142 15.75 -7.89 11.23
N GLY A 143 15.48 -7.43 12.45
CA GLY A 143 16.50 -7.33 13.49
C GLY A 143 17.62 -6.39 13.06
N SER A 144 18.86 -6.89 13.00
CA SER A 144 20.01 -6.11 12.51
C SER A 144 20.26 -6.26 11.01
N ALA A 145 19.57 -7.17 10.32
CA ALA A 145 19.76 -7.41 8.90
C ALA A 145 18.90 -6.45 8.06
N ASP A 146 19.46 -5.98 6.95
CA ASP A 146 18.71 -5.22 5.95
C ASP A 146 17.78 -6.18 5.21
N LEU A 147 16.49 -5.85 5.16
CA LEU A 147 15.49 -6.67 4.49
C LEU A 147 15.72 -6.57 2.98
N ALA A 148 15.86 -7.68 2.27
CA ALA A 148 16.03 -7.64 0.83
C ALA A 148 14.71 -7.62 0.05
N TRP A 149 14.76 -7.14 -1.18
CA TRP A 149 13.68 -7.36 -2.14
C TRP A 149 13.60 -8.83 -2.57
N ARG A 150 12.38 -9.31 -2.80
CA ARG A 150 12.12 -10.51 -3.59
C ARG A 150 10.87 -10.34 -4.44
N SER A 151 10.81 -11.05 -5.56
CA SER A 151 9.64 -11.12 -6.42
C SER A 151 9.41 -12.55 -6.88
N CYS A 152 8.17 -13.01 -6.83
CA CYS A 152 7.78 -14.33 -7.33
C CYS A 152 7.10 -14.25 -8.71
N VAL A 153 7.07 -13.06 -9.32
CA VAL A 153 6.72 -12.89 -10.73
C VAL A 153 8.00 -12.68 -11.54
N PRO A 154 7.99 -12.99 -12.85
CA PRO A 154 9.15 -12.72 -13.70
C PRO A 154 9.64 -11.28 -13.57
N THR A 155 10.96 -11.08 -13.66
CA THR A 155 11.63 -9.77 -13.48
C THR A 155 12.51 -9.41 -14.67
N GLY A 156 12.61 -8.12 -15.00
CA GLY A 156 13.62 -7.59 -15.93
C GLY A 156 13.19 -7.43 -17.40
N GLY A 157 11.88 -7.47 -17.69
CA GLY A 157 11.30 -7.36 -19.02
C GLY A 157 10.08 -6.43 -19.09
N GLN A 158 9.60 -6.15 -20.30
CA GLN A 158 8.36 -5.38 -20.50
C GLN A 158 7.16 -6.19 -20.00
N GLY A 159 6.32 -5.58 -19.16
CA GLY A 159 5.21 -6.29 -18.49
C GLY A 159 5.66 -7.22 -17.35
N GLN A 160 6.91 -7.12 -16.91
CA GLN A 160 7.45 -7.84 -15.76
C GLN A 160 7.73 -6.88 -14.60
N TYR A 161 7.87 -7.43 -13.39
CA TYR A 161 8.22 -6.61 -12.24
C TYR A 161 9.67 -6.13 -12.36
N ASN A 162 9.88 -4.84 -12.16
CA ASN A 162 11.20 -4.26 -12.08
C ASN A 162 11.37 -3.73 -10.66
N PHE A 163 12.42 -4.18 -9.97
CA PHE A 163 12.74 -3.64 -8.66
C PHE A 163 12.91 -2.12 -8.76
N PRO A 164 12.43 -1.33 -7.78
CA PRO A 164 12.40 0.13 -7.88
C PRO A 164 13.76 0.78 -8.14
N ASN A 165 14.85 0.11 -7.73
CA ASN A 165 16.22 0.58 -7.91
C ASN A 165 17.21 -0.61 -7.87
N GLN A 166 18.51 -0.30 -7.98
CA GLN A 166 19.59 -1.30 -7.91
C GLN A 166 19.98 -1.68 -6.47
N ASN A 167 19.38 -1.06 -5.45
CA ASN A 167 19.64 -1.42 -4.06
C ASN A 167 19.02 -2.80 -3.79
N PRO A 168 19.79 -3.81 -3.33
CA PRO A 168 19.23 -5.11 -3.00
C PRO A 168 18.26 -5.05 -1.80
N TYR A 169 18.30 -3.97 -1.01
CA TYR A 169 17.51 -3.79 0.19
C TYR A 169 16.19 -3.07 -0.08
N MET A 170 15.13 -3.55 0.59
CA MET A 170 13.76 -3.11 0.43
C MET A 170 13.57 -1.71 1.00
N GLY A 171 12.99 -0.83 0.18
CA GLY A 171 12.66 0.55 0.54
C GLY A 171 11.56 1.08 -0.36
N PHE A 172 10.49 1.58 0.25
CA PHE A 172 9.34 2.13 -0.47
C PHE A 172 9.54 3.61 -0.84
N VAL A 173 8.75 4.08 -1.80
CA VAL A 173 8.94 5.39 -2.42
C VAL A 173 7.69 6.26 -2.26
N SER A 174 7.83 7.42 -1.64
CA SER A 174 6.73 8.38 -1.40
C SER A 174 6.48 9.35 -2.57
N GLY A 175 7.02 9.06 -3.75
CA GLY A 175 6.95 9.93 -4.92
C GLY A 175 7.51 11.33 -4.63
N ASN A 176 6.68 12.35 -4.80
CA ASN A 176 7.05 13.75 -4.58
C ASN A 176 6.92 14.22 -3.13
N ILE A 177 6.40 13.38 -2.22
CA ILE A 177 6.25 13.75 -0.80
C ILE A 177 7.59 13.50 -0.10
N PRO A 178 8.20 14.51 0.54
CA PRO A 178 9.48 14.34 1.21
C PRO A 178 9.44 13.32 2.35
N HIS A 179 10.52 12.55 2.50
CA HIS A 179 10.77 11.78 3.71
C HIS A 179 11.51 12.65 4.75
N ASN A 180 10.97 12.78 5.95
CA ASN A 180 11.64 13.46 7.06
C ASN A 180 11.19 12.86 8.40
N PRO A 181 11.99 11.99 9.04
CA PRO A 181 11.64 11.34 10.30
C PRO A 181 11.30 12.29 11.47
N SER A 182 11.86 13.50 11.43
CA SER A 182 11.64 14.53 12.45
C SER A 182 10.69 15.64 11.97
N GLY A 183 10.06 15.46 10.81
CA GLY A 183 9.24 16.45 10.13
C GLY A 183 7.81 16.56 10.67
N ASP A 184 7.02 17.40 10.00
CA ASP A 184 5.58 17.51 10.22
C ASP A 184 4.87 16.49 9.30
N PRO A 185 3.99 15.61 9.81
CA PRO A 185 3.21 14.69 8.98
C PRO A 185 2.34 15.39 7.92
N THR A 186 2.03 16.69 8.07
CA THR A 186 1.29 17.44 7.04
C THR A 186 2.12 17.86 5.84
N THR A 187 3.45 17.73 5.91
CA THR A 187 4.36 18.14 4.83
C THR A 187 5.36 17.06 4.42
N SER A 188 5.47 15.97 5.19
CA SER A 188 6.43 14.89 4.95
C SER A 188 5.95 13.56 5.51
N ILE A 189 6.46 12.45 4.98
CA ILE A 189 6.27 11.11 5.55
C ILE A 189 7.41 10.85 6.54
N ARG A 190 7.07 10.63 7.81
CA ARG A 190 8.07 10.44 8.87
C ARG A 190 8.54 9.00 9.00
N ASP A 191 7.62 8.06 8.87
CA ASP A 191 7.85 6.64 9.11
C ASP A 191 6.88 5.76 8.30
N TYR A 192 6.99 4.45 8.48
CA TYR A 192 6.13 3.48 7.80
C TYR A 192 4.65 3.58 8.24
N ASN A 193 4.36 4.03 9.46
CA ASN A 193 2.99 4.30 9.89
C ASN A 193 2.35 5.41 9.04
N ASP A 194 3.03 6.56 8.91
CA ASP A 194 2.56 7.66 8.06
C ASP A 194 2.43 7.22 6.60
N TYR A 195 3.39 6.42 6.10
CA TYR A 195 3.36 5.87 4.74
C TYR A 195 2.10 5.02 4.52
N MET A 196 1.83 4.06 5.42
CA MET A 196 0.65 3.19 5.31
C MET A 196 -0.65 3.98 5.46
N TYR A 197 -0.68 5.00 6.32
CA TYR A 197 -1.84 5.88 6.47
C TYR A 197 -2.12 6.66 5.18
N TYR A 198 -1.07 7.23 4.57
CA TYR A 198 -1.20 7.94 3.30
C TYR A 198 -1.72 7.00 2.21
N ASN A 199 -1.10 5.84 2.01
CA ASN A 199 -1.54 4.91 0.96
C ASN A 199 -2.96 4.39 1.21
N GLN A 200 -3.30 4.02 2.45
CA GLN A 200 -4.65 3.58 2.77
C GLN A 200 -5.70 4.65 2.44
N SER A 201 -5.39 5.93 2.64
CA SER A 201 -6.33 7.01 2.35
C SER A 201 -6.71 7.11 0.86
N THR A 202 -5.87 6.63 -0.05
CA THR A 202 -6.08 6.76 -1.50
C THR A 202 -6.89 5.61 -2.12
N GLN A 203 -7.35 4.65 -1.32
CA GLN A 203 -7.99 3.40 -1.79
C GLN A 203 -9.35 3.51 -2.49
N GLY A 204 -9.97 4.70 -2.52
CA GLY A 204 -11.35 4.88 -2.96
C GLY A 204 -11.44 5.44 -4.37
N HIS A 205 -12.19 4.75 -5.23
CA HIS A 205 -12.39 5.11 -6.63
C HIS A 205 -13.88 5.09 -7.02
N LEU A 206 -14.22 5.81 -8.08
CA LEU A 206 -15.52 5.76 -8.74
C LEU A 206 -15.42 4.96 -10.05
N ASN A 207 -16.33 4.01 -10.28
CA ASN A 207 -16.44 3.23 -11.52
C ASN A 207 -15.10 2.60 -11.96
N SER A 208 -14.66 1.58 -11.23
CA SER A 208 -13.33 0.96 -11.35
C SER A 208 -12.23 1.91 -10.88
N ASP A 209 -11.54 2.58 -11.79
CA ASP A 209 -10.26 3.27 -11.53
C ASP A 209 -10.40 4.80 -11.51
N GLY A 210 -11.63 5.33 -11.49
CA GLY A 210 -11.88 6.76 -11.46
C GLY A 210 -11.30 7.44 -10.22
N LEU A 211 -10.14 8.06 -10.38
CA LEU A 211 -9.38 8.72 -9.32
C LEU A 211 -10.17 9.87 -8.69
N CYS A 212 -10.13 9.93 -7.37
CA CYS A 212 -10.77 10.97 -6.58
C CYS A 212 -9.74 11.90 -5.96
N PHE A 213 -10.11 13.17 -5.80
CA PHE A 213 -9.39 14.03 -4.87
C PHE A 213 -9.65 13.55 -3.44
N VAL A 214 -8.59 13.18 -2.73
CA VAL A 214 -8.69 12.62 -1.38
C VAL A 214 -8.56 13.75 -0.37
N GLN A 215 -9.68 14.17 0.22
CA GLN A 215 -9.66 15.06 1.37
C GLN A 215 -9.39 14.23 2.63
N ARG A 216 -8.22 14.42 3.22
CA ARG A 216 -7.79 13.77 4.46
C ARG A 216 -8.22 14.60 5.67
N HIS A 217 -8.85 13.97 6.65
CA HIS A 217 -9.28 14.62 7.91
C HIS A 217 -8.36 14.23 9.09
N TYR A 218 -7.07 14.11 8.82
CA TYR A 218 -6.01 13.79 9.77
C TYR A 218 -4.69 14.43 9.31
N PRO A 219 -3.68 14.60 10.18
CA PRO A 219 -2.39 15.17 9.79
C PRO A 219 -1.71 14.33 8.70
N SER A 220 -1.69 14.85 7.48
CA SER A 220 -1.13 14.19 6.30
C SER A 220 -0.89 15.21 5.19
N HIS A 221 0.00 14.89 4.25
CA HIS A 221 0.21 15.70 3.06
C HIS A 221 -1.11 15.80 2.24
N PRO A 222 -1.42 16.98 1.66
CA PRO A 222 -2.55 17.15 0.73
C PRO A 222 -2.55 16.14 -0.42
#